data_AF-A0AAV0VCE9-F1
#
_entry.id   AF-A0AAV0VCE9-F1
#
_cell.length_a   1.000
_cell.length_b   1.000
_cell.length_c   1.000
_cell.angle_alpha   90.00
_cell.angle_beta   90.00
_cell.angle_gamma   90.00
#
_symmetry.space_group_name_H-M   'P 1'
#
loop_
_entity.id
_entity.type
_entity.pdbx_description
1 polymer ?
#
loop_
_entity_poly.entity_id
_entity_poly.type
_entity_poly.pdbx_seq_one_letter_code
_entity_poly.pdbx_strand_id
1 'polypeptide(L)'
;MRLDVALSSVNWSGLTASCWRLMIAQVTGIVFRLEHFEDGSKTKPLQAIPEHIVMEGDGITGKGQKHEWATVKDGELYMGNVGKEFTDNSGNVISDGNLWVAIMNRVGDVRHEDWTANFASVRTALGCNWPGYVVHEAIEWSPIRRQWFILPRRVSMDPYNDMEDETRGSNKVVIASEDFSSIHVREVGKVTPLRGFSSFKFVPRTGDTVIVAIKSVEVEDKKRQTSFITVFDLDGNVLMNETEIPGAKKYEGVAFVHDWSSKMLVPHL
;
A
#
# COMPACT_ATOMS: atom_id res chain seq x y z
N MET A 1 -3.34 14.36 -14.35
CA MET A 1 -3.27 12.94 -13.98
C MET A 1 -2.47 12.86 -12.69
N ARG A 2 -3.13 12.64 -11.54
CA ARG A 2 -2.43 12.33 -10.28
C ARG A 2 -1.96 10.89 -10.41
N LEU A 3 -0.65 10.69 -10.32
CA LEU A 3 0.03 9.41 -10.45
C LEU A 3 0.55 9.07 -9.06
N ASP A 4 -0.27 8.38 -8.29
CA ASP A 4 0.03 8.02 -6.91
C ASP A 4 0.28 6.51 -6.86
N VAL A 5 1.45 6.10 -6.38
CA VAL A 5 2.13 4.91 -6.88
C VAL A 5 2.06 3.75 -5.89
N ALA A 6 1.18 2.77 -6.08
CA ALA A 6 1.40 1.46 -5.44
C ALA A 6 2.52 0.71 -6.20
N LEU A 7 3.78 0.85 -5.77
CA LEU A 7 4.89 0.10 -6.34
C LEU A 7 4.96 -1.29 -5.69
N SER A 8 4.91 -2.34 -6.51
CA SER A 8 5.49 -3.63 -6.15
C SER A 8 6.72 -3.88 -7.02
N SER A 9 7.81 -4.33 -6.40
CA SER A 9 9.02 -4.78 -7.10
C SER A 9 9.20 -6.25 -6.73
N VAL A 10 8.87 -7.16 -7.64
CA VAL A 10 9.03 -8.60 -7.39
C VAL A 10 10.04 -9.17 -8.37
N ASN A 11 11.16 -9.69 -7.87
CA ASN A 11 12.13 -10.36 -8.72
C ASN A 11 11.70 -11.82 -8.94
N TRP A 12 11.33 -12.13 -10.18
CA TRP A 12 10.81 -13.43 -10.57
C TRP A 12 11.92 -14.31 -11.16
N SER A 13 12.51 -15.16 -10.30
CA SER A 13 13.41 -16.28 -10.63
C SER A 13 14.80 -15.96 -11.19
N GLY A 14 15.78 -16.76 -10.75
CA GLY A 14 17.21 -16.64 -11.09
C GLY A 14 17.60 -16.92 -12.54
N LEU A 15 16.68 -16.90 -13.52
CA LEU A 15 17.04 -17.10 -14.93
C LEU A 15 16.29 -16.22 -15.95
N THR A 16 15.28 -15.44 -15.58
CA THR A 16 14.71 -14.39 -16.45
C THR A 16 14.03 -13.32 -15.60
N ALA A 17 14.64 -12.13 -15.48
CA ALA A 17 14.09 -11.03 -14.69
C ALA A 17 12.86 -10.41 -15.37
N SER A 18 11.68 -11.00 -15.17
CA SER A 18 10.39 -10.34 -15.43
C SER A 18 9.80 -9.90 -14.10
N CYS A 19 10.34 -8.82 -13.54
CA CYS A 19 9.72 -8.15 -12.42
C CYS A 19 8.46 -7.43 -12.90
N TRP A 20 7.29 -7.74 -12.34
CA TRP A 20 6.16 -6.82 -12.41
C TRP A 20 6.63 -5.50 -11.81
N ARG A 21 6.84 -4.50 -12.67
CA ARG A 21 7.23 -3.13 -12.33
C ARG A 21 6.00 -2.27 -12.54
N LEU A 22 5.02 -2.52 -11.69
CA LEU A 22 3.68 -1.99 -11.89
C LEU A 22 3.47 -0.73 -11.07
N MET A 23 2.76 0.21 -11.69
CA MET A 23 2.19 1.39 -11.08
C MET A 23 0.71 1.39 -11.37
N ILE A 24 -0.10 1.78 -10.40
CA ILE A 24 -1.54 1.69 -10.52
C ILE A 24 -2.13 3.09 -10.38
N ALA A 25 -3.03 3.47 -11.30
CA ALA A 25 -3.72 4.75 -11.22
C ALA A 25 -4.95 4.64 -10.31
N GLN A 26 -4.99 5.50 -9.27
CA GLN A 26 -6.06 5.58 -8.26
C GLN A 26 -7.48 5.86 -8.79
N VAL A 27 -7.68 6.32 -10.02
CA VAL A 27 -9.02 6.76 -10.46
C VAL A 27 -9.50 6.06 -11.72
N THR A 28 -8.59 5.57 -12.55
CA THR A 28 -8.95 4.94 -13.83
C THR A 28 -8.99 3.42 -13.77
N GLY A 29 -8.50 2.80 -12.70
CA GLY A 29 -8.28 1.35 -12.63
C GLY A 29 -7.16 0.86 -13.54
N ILE A 30 -6.39 1.77 -14.16
CA ILE A 30 -5.35 1.37 -15.11
C ILE A 30 -4.10 0.95 -14.35
N VAL A 31 -3.60 -0.23 -14.70
CA VAL A 31 -2.30 -0.74 -14.28
C VAL A 31 -1.30 -0.46 -15.39
N PHE A 32 -0.19 0.18 -15.03
CA PHE A 32 0.89 0.58 -15.92
C PHE A 32 2.15 -0.22 -15.62
N ARG A 33 2.85 -0.69 -16.66
CA ARG A 33 4.26 -1.06 -16.53
C ARG A 33 5.13 0.18 -16.60
N LEU A 34 6.07 0.28 -15.68
CA LEU A 34 7.12 1.30 -15.67
C LEU A 34 8.35 0.83 -16.43
N GLU A 35 8.77 1.65 -17.39
CA GLU A 35 9.99 1.46 -18.17
C GLU A 35 10.96 2.62 -17.93
N HIS A 36 12.25 2.34 -18.01
CA HIS A 36 13.33 3.33 -17.89
C HIS A 36 13.38 4.09 -16.54
N PHE A 37 12.97 3.47 -15.43
CA PHE A 37 13.08 4.07 -14.07
C PHE A 37 14.40 3.76 -13.35
N GLU A 38 15.11 2.71 -13.75
CA GLU A 38 16.34 2.22 -13.09
C GLU A 38 17.58 2.99 -13.53
N ASP A 39 17.58 3.38 -14.80
CA ASP A 39 18.64 4.13 -15.40
C ASP A 39 18.27 5.61 -15.27
N GLY A 40 18.93 6.33 -14.36
CA GLY A 40 19.04 7.80 -14.45
C GLY A 40 19.77 8.26 -15.73
N SER A 41 19.97 7.36 -16.69
CA SER A 41 20.55 7.57 -18.00
C SER A 41 19.71 8.56 -18.79
N LYS A 42 20.38 9.63 -19.20
CA LYS A 42 19.87 10.73 -20.02
C LYS A 42 19.36 10.31 -21.42
N THR A 43 19.32 9.02 -21.73
CA THR A 43 19.03 8.50 -23.08
C THR A 43 17.56 8.17 -23.33
N LYS A 44 16.78 7.82 -22.31
CA LYS A 44 15.33 7.55 -22.45
C LYS A 44 14.56 8.04 -21.22
N PRO A 45 13.43 8.77 -21.41
CA PRO A 45 12.62 9.23 -20.29
C PRO A 45 11.88 8.07 -19.62
N LEU A 46 11.52 8.23 -18.33
CA LEU A 46 10.58 7.36 -17.62
C LEU A 46 9.30 7.21 -18.47
N GLN A 47 8.86 5.97 -18.66
CA GLN A 47 7.63 5.66 -19.38
C GLN A 47 6.67 4.87 -18.49
N ALA A 48 5.39 5.20 -18.60
CA ALA A 48 4.29 4.46 -18.01
C ALA A 48 3.43 3.91 -19.15
N ILE A 49 3.43 2.59 -19.32
CA ILE A 49 2.74 1.91 -20.41
C ILE A 49 1.48 1.26 -19.84
N PRO A 50 0.26 1.66 -20.23
CA PRO A 50 -0.96 0.99 -19.82
C PRO A 50 -0.93 -0.48 -20.26
N GLU A 51 -1.21 -1.42 -19.35
CA GLU A 51 -1.28 -2.85 -19.67
C GLU A 51 -2.66 -3.45 -19.35
N HIS A 52 -3.28 -3.02 -18.25
CA HIS A 52 -4.58 -3.54 -17.82
C HIS A 52 -5.50 -2.42 -17.35
N ILE A 53 -6.80 -2.68 -17.37
CA ILE A 53 -7.82 -1.90 -16.69
C ILE A 53 -8.58 -2.84 -15.73
N VAL A 54 -8.71 -2.41 -14.48
CA VAL A 54 -9.31 -3.19 -13.40
C VAL A 54 -10.55 -2.44 -12.91
N MET A 55 -11.69 -3.13 -12.87
CA MET A 55 -12.98 -2.53 -12.52
C MET A 55 -13.24 -2.64 -11.02
N GLU A 56 -14.02 -1.71 -10.47
CA GLU A 56 -14.36 -1.70 -9.03
C GLU A 56 -15.29 -2.86 -8.66
N GLY A 57 -15.27 -3.25 -7.38
CA GLY A 57 -16.20 -4.22 -6.82
C GLY A 57 -15.92 -5.63 -7.30
N ASP A 58 -16.97 -6.32 -7.71
CA ASP A 58 -16.93 -7.67 -8.28
C ASP A 58 -16.38 -7.74 -9.71
N GLY A 59 -16.03 -6.58 -10.29
CA GLY A 59 -15.49 -6.46 -11.64
C GLY A 59 -16.54 -6.23 -12.74
N ILE A 60 -17.83 -6.21 -12.42
CA ILE A 60 -18.94 -6.04 -13.40
C ILE A 60 -19.46 -4.58 -13.40
N THR A 61 -18.68 -3.64 -12.89
CA THR A 61 -19.04 -2.23 -12.81
C THR A 61 -18.47 -1.44 -14.00
N GLY A 62 -19.09 -0.30 -14.33
CA GLY A 62 -18.56 0.63 -15.35
C GLY A 62 -17.47 1.58 -14.83
N LYS A 63 -17.05 1.43 -13.57
CA LYS A 63 -16.12 2.33 -12.89
C LYS A 63 -14.79 1.61 -12.63
N GLY A 64 -13.68 2.23 -13.01
CA GLY A 64 -12.34 1.70 -12.69
C GLY A 64 -12.11 1.67 -11.19
N GLN A 65 -11.41 0.65 -10.70
CA GLN A 65 -11.12 0.53 -9.28
C GLN A 65 -10.16 1.63 -8.81
N LYS A 66 -10.44 2.20 -7.63
CA LYS A 66 -9.48 3.01 -6.91
C LYS A 66 -8.50 2.11 -6.17
N HIS A 67 -7.25 2.14 -6.59
CA HIS A 67 -6.19 1.33 -5.99
C HIS A 67 -5.36 2.16 -5.04
N GLU A 68 -5.28 1.71 -3.79
CA GLU A 68 -4.60 2.40 -2.70
C GLU A 68 -3.39 1.65 -2.20
N TRP A 69 -3.35 0.34 -2.42
CA TRP A 69 -2.22 -0.51 -2.08
C TRP A 69 -2.11 -1.66 -3.07
N ALA A 70 -0.90 -2.19 -3.19
CA ALA A 70 -0.67 -3.42 -3.92
C ALA A 70 0.50 -4.19 -3.32
N THR A 71 0.39 -5.51 -3.35
CA THR A 71 1.44 -6.43 -2.91
C THR A 71 1.39 -7.72 -3.71
N VAL A 72 2.37 -8.59 -3.53
CA VAL A 72 2.42 -9.88 -4.22
C VAL A 72 2.41 -11.01 -3.21
N LYS A 73 1.45 -11.91 -3.38
CA LYS A 73 1.30 -13.12 -2.58
C LYS A 73 1.21 -14.32 -3.49
N ASP A 74 2.04 -15.33 -3.22
CA ASP A 74 2.07 -16.61 -3.94
C ASP A 74 2.14 -16.47 -5.46
N GLY A 75 2.65 -15.33 -5.88
CA GLY A 75 2.88 -15.03 -7.26
C GLY A 75 1.76 -14.37 -8.04
N GLU A 76 0.75 -13.87 -7.33
CA GLU A 76 -0.29 -13.02 -7.87
C GLU A 76 -0.16 -11.61 -7.30
N LEU A 77 -0.57 -10.62 -8.08
CA LEU A 77 -0.64 -9.23 -7.67
C LEU A 77 -1.99 -8.95 -7.04
N TYR A 78 -1.99 -8.62 -5.76
CA TYR A 78 -3.16 -8.19 -5.00
C TYR A 78 -3.22 -6.67 -5.04
N MET A 79 -4.38 -6.12 -5.40
CA MET A 79 -4.60 -4.68 -5.52
C MET A 79 -5.91 -4.32 -4.83
N GLY A 80 -5.84 -3.53 -3.77
CA GLY A 80 -7.01 -3.15 -3.00
C GLY A 80 -7.27 -1.66 -2.97
N ASN A 81 -8.48 -1.32 -2.55
CA ASN A 81 -8.95 0.03 -2.28
C ASN A 81 -8.79 0.33 -0.77
N VAL A 82 -9.40 1.41 -0.28
CA VAL A 82 -9.28 1.92 1.10
C VAL A 82 -9.73 0.94 2.19
N GLY A 83 -10.49 -0.12 1.85
CA GLY A 83 -10.87 -1.19 2.78
C GLY A 83 -11.91 -0.79 3.83
N LYS A 84 -12.78 0.17 3.51
CA LYS A 84 -13.96 0.54 4.31
C LYS A 84 -15.15 0.85 3.42
N GLU A 85 -16.35 0.81 3.97
CA GLU A 85 -17.57 1.27 3.30
C GLU A 85 -17.39 2.71 2.76
N PHE A 86 -17.92 2.98 1.57
CA PHE A 86 -18.05 4.34 1.07
C PHE A 86 -19.29 4.96 1.70
N THR A 87 -19.09 6.02 2.46
CA THR A 87 -20.14 6.70 3.23
C THR A 87 -20.20 8.17 2.87
N ASP A 88 -21.39 8.79 3.00
CA ASP A 88 -21.46 10.25 3.10
C ASP A 88 -21.02 10.73 4.50
N ASN A 89 -20.92 12.06 4.66
CA ASN A 89 -20.60 12.70 5.94
C ASN A 89 -21.75 12.62 6.98
N SER A 90 -22.90 12.04 6.63
CA SER A 90 -23.98 11.73 7.57
C SER A 90 -23.88 10.28 8.09
N GLY A 91 -22.89 9.51 7.62
CA GLY A 91 -22.69 8.11 7.98
C GLY A 91 -23.54 7.11 7.20
N ASN A 92 -24.25 7.55 6.15
CA ASN A 92 -25.01 6.65 5.29
C ASN A 92 -24.05 5.89 4.38
N VAL A 93 -24.18 4.57 4.32
CA VAL A 93 -23.41 3.73 3.39
C VAL A 93 -23.98 3.89 1.98
N ILE A 94 -23.14 4.34 1.06
CA ILE A 94 -23.45 4.54 -0.35
C ILE A 94 -23.06 3.30 -1.18
N SER A 95 -21.92 2.68 -0.85
CA SER A 95 -21.40 1.51 -1.58
C SER A 95 -20.38 0.73 -0.74
N ASP A 96 -20.22 -0.54 -1.05
CA ASP A 96 -19.23 -1.48 -0.50
C ASP A 96 -18.08 -1.79 -1.48
N GLY A 97 -18.02 -1.17 -2.66
CA GLY A 97 -17.02 -1.47 -3.69
C GLY A 97 -15.56 -1.30 -3.23
N ASN A 98 -15.35 -0.48 -2.19
CA ASN A 98 -14.05 -0.26 -1.54
C ASN A 98 -13.55 -1.45 -0.70
N LEU A 99 -14.40 -2.45 -0.44
CA LEU A 99 -14.09 -3.66 0.33
C LEU A 99 -13.59 -4.82 -0.55
N TRP A 100 -13.59 -4.65 -1.88
CA TRP A 100 -13.13 -5.66 -2.83
C TRP A 100 -11.64 -5.53 -3.15
N VAL A 101 -10.99 -6.67 -3.37
CA VAL A 101 -9.59 -6.77 -3.80
C VAL A 101 -9.53 -7.45 -5.16
N ALA A 102 -8.87 -6.78 -6.12
CA ALA A 102 -8.58 -7.36 -7.41
C ALA A 102 -7.26 -8.13 -7.35
N ILE A 103 -7.24 -9.31 -7.95
CA ILE A 103 -6.08 -10.19 -7.94
C ILE A 103 -5.77 -10.60 -9.36
N MET A 104 -4.57 -10.22 -9.81
CA MET A 104 -4.07 -10.47 -11.15
C MET A 104 -3.03 -11.59 -11.12
N ASN A 105 -3.25 -12.62 -11.93
CA ASN A 105 -2.30 -13.71 -12.08
C ASN A 105 -1.13 -13.33 -13.03
N ARG A 106 -0.18 -14.24 -13.24
CA ARG A 106 1.02 -13.96 -14.07
C ARG A 106 0.75 -13.81 -15.57
N VAL A 107 -0.42 -14.21 -16.05
CA VAL A 107 -0.80 -14.04 -17.46
C VAL A 107 -1.70 -12.81 -17.67
N GLY A 108 -2.04 -12.10 -16.59
CA GLY A 108 -2.83 -10.88 -16.63
C GLY A 108 -4.34 -11.09 -16.43
N ASP A 109 -4.80 -12.31 -16.11
CA ASP A 109 -6.21 -12.52 -15.78
C ASP A 109 -6.50 -11.94 -14.41
N VAL A 110 -7.64 -11.26 -14.28
CA VAL A 110 -8.07 -10.59 -13.06
C VAL A 110 -9.31 -11.28 -12.52
N ARG A 111 -9.28 -11.61 -11.22
CA ARG A 111 -10.47 -11.94 -10.43
C ARG A 111 -10.65 -10.91 -9.32
N HIS A 112 -11.84 -10.89 -8.74
CA HIS A 112 -12.18 -10.04 -7.61
C HIS A 112 -12.59 -10.90 -6.41
N GLU A 113 -12.07 -10.55 -5.24
CA GLU A 113 -12.41 -11.20 -3.97
C GLU A 113 -13.03 -10.18 -3.02
N ASP A 114 -14.14 -10.55 -2.40
CA ASP A 114 -14.76 -9.78 -1.33
C ASP A 114 -13.96 -9.94 -0.04
N TRP A 115 -13.36 -8.85 0.43
CA TRP A 115 -12.55 -8.81 1.65
C TRP A 115 -13.29 -8.16 2.83
N THR A 116 -14.61 -7.98 2.74
CA THR A 116 -15.44 -7.37 3.80
C THR A 116 -15.16 -7.96 5.18
N ALA A 117 -15.13 -9.30 5.30
CA ALA A 117 -14.86 -9.98 6.56
C ALA A 117 -13.43 -9.78 7.08
N ASN A 118 -12.45 -9.69 6.16
CA ASN A 118 -11.04 -9.47 6.51
C ASN A 118 -10.83 -8.06 7.06
N PHE A 119 -11.37 -7.04 6.37
CA PHE A 119 -11.30 -5.66 6.83
C PHE A 119 -12.07 -5.45 8.14
N ALA A 120 -13.23 -6.10 8.30
CA ALA A 120 -13.97 -6.09 9.56
C ALA A 120 -13.14 -6.69 10.72
N SER A 121 -12.44 -7.80 10.48
CA SER A 121 -11.58 -8.44 11.49
C SER A 121 -10.42 -7.53 11.91
N VAL A 122 -9.78 -6.85 10.95
CA VAL A 122 -8.74 -5.85 11.24
C VAL A 122 -9.31 -4.67 12.04
N ARG A 123 -10.48 -4.15 11.64
CA ARG A 123 -11.20 -3.08 12.33
C ARG A 123 -11.51 -3.46 13.78
N THR A 124 -11.99 -4.68 14.03
CA THR A 124 -12.25 -5.18 15.39
C THR A 124 -10.97 -5.33 16.20
N ALA A 125 -9.88 -5.86 15.63
CA ALA A 125 -8.60 -5.99 16.32
C ALA A 125 -7.98 -4.63 16.73
N LEU A 126 -8.28 -3.57 15.96
CA LEU A 126 -7.90 -2.20 16.26
C LEU A 126 -8.83 -1.50 17.27
N GLY A 127 -9.91 -2.17 17.70
CA GLY A 127 -10.91 -1.64 18.62
C GLY A 127 -11.98 -0.73 17.98
N CYS A 128 -11.83 -0.38 16.70
CA CYS A 128 -12.64 0.61 15.99
C CYS A 128 -13.89 0.02 15.31
N ASN A 129 -14.68 -0.78 16.03
CA ASN A 129 -15.93 -1.33 15.48
C ASN A 129 -16.84 -0.22 14.94
N TRP A 130 -17.69 -0.58 13.97
CA TRP A 130 -18.67 0.33 13.36
C TRP A 130 -19.44 1.13 14.43
N PRO A 131 -19.58 2.47 14.30
CA PRO A 131 -19.29 3.28 13.11
C PRO A 131 -17.83 3.75 12.97
N GLY A 132 -16.91 3.30 13.83
CA GLY A 132 -15.48 3.48 13.63
C GLY A 132 -14.98 2.86 12.32
N TYR A 133 -13.82 3.31 11.86
CA TYR A 133 -13.28 2.91 10.56
C TYR A 133 -11.75 2.90 10.53
N VAL A 134 -11.24 2.22 9.49
CA VAL A 134 -9.82 2.13 9.17
C VAL A 134 -9.67 2.48 7.69
N VAL A 135 -8.65 3.27 7.35
CA VAL A 135 -8.27 3.53 5.95
C VAL A 135 -6.96 2.83 5.67
N HIS A 136 -6.95 2.01 4.62
CA HIS A 136 -5.83 1.20 4.20
C HIS A 136 -5.18 1.73 2.92
N GLU A 137 -3.91 2.14 2.99
CA GLU A 137 -3.07 2.50 1.83
C GLU A 137 -1.71 1.77 1.86
N ALA A 138 -1.47 0.94 2.88
CA ALA A 138 -0.19 0.32 3.13
C ALA A 138 -0.42 -1.10 3.67
N ILE A 139 -0.47 -2.06 2.74
CA ILE A 139 -0.61 -3.49 3.01
C ILE A 139 0.46 -4.26 2.24
N GLU A 140 1.18 -5.13 2.93
CA GLU A 140 2.15 -6.04 2.32
C GLU A 140 1.98 -7.47 2.81
N TRP A 141 2.23 -8.41 1.92
CA TRP A 141 2.38 -9.82 2.25
C TRP A 141 3.85 -10.15 2.54
N SER A 142 4.12 -10.82 3.66
CA SER A 142 5.44 -11.41 3.93
C SER A 142 5.45 -12.88 3.50
N PRO A 143 6.17 -13.25 2.42
CA PRO A 143 6.27 -14.64 1.99
C PRO A 143 7.06 -15.51 2.99
N ILE A 144 8.01 -14.92 3.72
CA ILE A 144 8.83 -15.63 4.71
C ILE A 144 8.01 -15.95 5.97
N ARG A 145 7.14 -15.01 6.39
CA ARG A 145 6.35 -15.15 7.62
C ARG A 145 4.98 -15.80 7.39
N ARG A 146 4.50 -15.85 6.14
CA ARG A 146 3.12 -16.23 5.79
C ARG A 146 2.07 -15.36 6.49
N GLN A 147 2.32 -14.05 6.53
CA GLN A 147 1.48 -13.09 7.24
C GLN A 147 1.26 -11.82 6.44
N TRP A 148 0.08 -11.22 6.65
CA TRP A 148 -0.23 -9.87 6.20
C TRP A 148 0.27 -8.85 7.20
N PHE A 149 0.87 -7.77 6.69
CA PHE A 149 1.26 -6.60 7.46
C PHE A 149 0.50 -5.40 6.92
N ILE A 150 -0.18 -4.69 7.83
CA ILE A 150 -1.02 -3.56 7.48
C ILE A 150 -0.62 -2.39 8.38
N LEU A 151 -0.30 -1.27 7.76
CA LEU A 151 0.03 -0.01 8.42
C LEU A 151 -1.10 0.95 8.05
N PRO A 152 -2.18 1.06 8.84
CA PRO A 152 -3.32 1.88 8.46
C PRO A 152 -2.92 3.34 8.23
N ARG A 153 -3.47 3.97 7.21
CA ARG A 153 -3.36 5.43 7.05
C ARG A 153 -4.08 6.11 8.19
N ARG A 154 -5.33 5.68 8.43
CA ARG A 154 -6.26 6.27 9.40
C ARG A 154 -6.86 5.20 10.28
N VAL A 155 -7.07 5.54 11.55
CA VAL A 155 -7.83 4.73 12.52
C VAL A 155 -8.69 5.68 13.34
N SER A 156 -10.00 5.43 13.37
CA SER A 156 -10.96 6.24 14.12
C SER A 156 -11.99 5.38 14.82
N MET A 157 -12.30 5.71 16.07
CA MET A 157 -13.44 5.16 16.80
C MET A 157 -14.75 5.91 16.48
N ASP A 158 -14.63 7.12 15.94
CA ASP A 158 -15.74 7.98 15.55
C ASP A 158 -16.17 7.67 14.10
N PRO A 159 -17.44 7.96 13.73
CA PRO A 159 -17.91 7.90 12.35
C PRO A 159 -17.03 8.66 11.36
N TYR A 160 -17.03 8.21 10.10
CA TYR A 160 -16.30 8.89 9.03
C TYR A 160 -16.85 10.29 8.76
N ASN A 161 -15.93 11.24 8.63
CA ASN A 161 -16.17 12.58 8.12
C ASN A 161 -14.90 13.05 7.38
N ASP A 162 -15.06 13.56 6.15
CA ASP A 162 -13.94 13.91 5.27
C ASP A 162 -12.94 14.88 5.94
N MET A 163 -13.44 15.90 6.65
CA MET A 163 -12.59 16.91 7.28
C MET A 163 -11.90 16.37 8.55
N GLU A 164 -12.62 15.58 9.35
CA GLU A 164 -12.04 15.02 10.57
C GLU A 164 -10.99 13.95 10.27
N ASP A 165 -11.19 13.17 9.20
CA ASP A 165 -10.28 12.10 8.74
C ASP A 165 -8.84 12.61 8.56
N GLU A 166 -8.67 13.85 8.11
CA GLU A 166 -7.35 14.46 7.89
C GLU A 166 -6.44 14.35 9.12
N THR A 167 -7.03 14.32 10.32
CA THR A 167 -6.35 14.25 11.62
C THR A 167 -6.36 12.86 12.27
N ARG A 168 -6.87 11.82 11.61
CA ARG A 168 -6.97 10.45 12.15
C ARG A 168 -5.75 9.57 11.85
N GLY A 169 -4.58 10.17 11.64
CA GLY A 169 -3.32 9.48 11.33
C GLY A 169 -2.95 8.41 12.37
N SER A 170 -2.39 7.29 11.91
CA SER A 170 -2.12 6.11 12.75
C SER A 170 -0.64 5.91 13.08
N ASN A 171 -0.38 5.23 14.19
CA ASN A 171 0.92 4.63 14.55
C ASN A 171 0.86 3.10 14.67
N LYS A 172 -0.22 2.48 14.19
CA LYS A 172 -0.49 1.04 14.36
C LYS A 172 0.20 0.21 13.27
N VAL A 173 0.64 -0.98 13.65
CA VAL A 173 1.08 -2.06 12.75
C VAL A 173 0.23 -3.28 13.09
N VAL A 174 -0.54 -3.75 12.11
CA VAL A 174 -1.38 -4.93 12.24
C VAL A 174 -0.68 -6.09 11.54
N ILE A 175 -0.56 -7.21 12.24
CA ILE A 175 0.05 -8.45 11.75
C ILE A 175 -1.02 -9.53 11.79
N ALA A 176 -1.48 -9.97 10.63
CA ALA A 176 -2.54 -10.96 10.50
C ALA A 176 -2.03 -12.26 9.90
N SER A 177 -2.57 -13.39 10.36
CA SER A 177 -2.44 -14.68 9.67
C SER A 177 -3.03 -14.59 8.26
N GLU A 178 -2.63 -15.53 7.40
CA GLU A 178 -3.08 -15.59 6.01
C GLU A 178 -4.61 -15.52 5.84
N ASP A 179 -5.33 -16.17 6.74
CA ASP A 179 -6.79 -16.29 6.79
C ASP A 179 -7.45 -15.26 7.72
N PHE A 180 -6.69 -14.30 8.25
CA PHE A 180 -7.13 -13.29 9.22
C PHE A 180 -7.71 -13.85 10.55
N SER A 181 -7.58 -15.15 10.82
CA SER A 181 -8.07 -15.78 12.06
C SER A 181 -7.31 -15.35 13.31
N SER A 182 -6.06 -14.89 13.15
CA SER A 182 -5.22 -14.37 14.23
C SER A 182 -4.63 -13.03 13.83
N ILE A 183 -4.97 -11.98 14.60
CA ILE A 183 -4.53 -10.60 14.35
C ILE A 183 -3.86 -10.04 15.60
N HIS A 184 -2.65 -9.51 15.42
CA HIS A 184 -1.90 -8.81 16.47
C HIS A 184 -1.70 -7.35 16.09
N VAL A 185 -1.85 -6.45 17.05
CA VAL A 185 -1.62 -5.02 16.85
C VAL A 185 -0.41 -4.58 17.67
N ARG A 186 0.49 -3.85 17.01
CA ARG A 186 1.64 -3.17 17.61
C ARG A 186 1.54 -1.68 17.36
N GLU A 187 2.31 -0.92 18.12
CA GLU A 187 2.48 0.51 17.94
C GLU A 187 3.93 0.84 17.62
N VAL A 188 4.13 1.81 16.73
CA VAL A 188 5.47 2.26 16.34
C VAL A 188 5.55 3.77 16.44
N GLY A 189 6.46 4.25 17.29
CA GLY A 189 6.59 5.66 17.58
C GLY A 189 5.29 6.27 18.13
N LYS A 190 5.09 7.56 17.86
CA LYS A 190 3.92 8.31 18.35
C LYS A 190 2.89 8.55 17.26
N VAL A 191 1.63 8.66 17.66
CA VAL A 191 0.56 9.17 16.80
C VAL A 191 0.92 10.60 16.37
N THR A 192 0.90 10.84 15.06
CA THR A 192 0.99 12.18 14.49
C THR A 192 -0.28 12.42 13.69
N PRO A 193 -1.25 13.20 14.20
CA PRO A 193 -2.63 13.24 13.66
C PRO A 193 -2.73 13.44 12.15
N LEU A 194 -1.91 14.34 11.60
CA LEU A 194 -1.96 14.67 10.16
C LEU A 194 -1.19 13.69 9.26
N ARG A 195 -0.37 12.79 9.83
CA ARG A 195 0.51 11.87 9.09
C ARG A 195 -0.10 10.47 9.10
N GLY A 196 -0.50 9.99 7.94
CA GLY A 196 -0.97 8.62 7.76
C GLY A 196 0.01 7.81 6.92
N PHE A 197 0.21 6.53 7.25
CA PHE A 197 0.98 5.63 6.40
C PHE A 197 0.36 5.53 5.00
N SER A 198 1.18 5.69 3.97
CA SER A 198 0.76 5.65 2.55
C SER A 198 1.48 4.58 1.74
N SER A 199 2.59 4.03 2.25
CA SER A 199 3.28 2.88 1.64
C SER A 199 4.33 2.33 2.59
N PHE A 200 4.70 1.06 2.44
CA PHE A 200 5.90 0.52 3.09
C PHE A 200 6.47 -0.65 2.29
N LYS A 201 7.70 -1.04 2.63
CA LYS A 201 8.31 -2.30 2.22
C LYS A 201 9.17 -2.86 3.35
N PHE A 202 9.29 -4.19 3.38
CA PHE A 202 10.33 -4.84 4.17
C PHE A 202 11.70 -4.51 3.58
N VAL A 203 12.65 -4.20 4.46
CA VAL A 203 14.04 -3.99 4.06
C VAL A 203 14.64 -5.35 3.68
N PRO A 204 15.22 -5.49 2.47
CA PRO A 204 15.81 -6.76 2.02
C PRO A 204 16.84 -7.32 3.00
N ARG A 205 16.93 -8.66 3.08
CA ARG A 205 17.84 -9.41 3.98
C ARG A 205 17.64 -9.17 5.48
N THR A 206 16.49 -8.66 5.91
CA THR A 206 16.17 -8.57 7.34
C THR A 206 15.29 -9.71 7.82
N GLY A 207 14.90 -10.64 6.94
CA GLY A 207 13.91 -11.68 7.26
C GLY A 207 12.55 -11.06 7.58
N ASP A 208 12.20 -10.00 6.84
CA ASP A 208 11.01 -9.18 7.03
C ASP A 208 10.84 -8.71 8.48
N THR A 209 11.95 -8.34 9.14
CA THR A 209 11.95 -7.81 10.53
C THR A 209 12.06 -6.29 10.58
N VAL A 210 12.52 -5.65 9.50
CA VAL A 210 12.69 -4.20 9.41
C VAL A 210 11.84 -3.65 8.27
N ILE A 211 11.15 -2.55 8.53
CA ILE A 211 10.25 -1.88 7.61
C ILE A 211 10.78 -0.47 7.31
N VAL A 212 10.78 -0.10 6.03
CA VAL A 212 10.82 1.30 5.60
C VAL A 212 9.40 1.73 5.23
N ALA A 213 8.92 2.83 5.78
CA ALA A 213 7.55 3.30 5.58
C ALA A 213 7.51 4.77 5.19
N ILE A 214 6.51 5.11 4.37
CA ILE A 214 6.15 6.47 3.99
C ILE A 214 4.89 6.86 4.76
N LYS A 215 4.90 8.05 5.36
CA LYS A 215 3.69 8.71 5.83
C LYS A 215 3.44 9.95 5.01
N SER A 216 2.24 10.09 4.46
CA SER A 216 1.85 11.30 3.74
C SER A 216 0.94 12.18 4.58
N VAL A 217 0.91 13.45 4.21
CA VAL A 217 0.01 14.46 4.76
C VAL A 217 -0.71 15.11 3.60
N GLU A 218 -2.02 15.25 3.72
CA GLU A 218 -2.87 16.01 2.79
C GLU A 218 -3.86 16.81 3.66
N VAL A 219 -3.89 18.13 3.47
CA VAL A 219 -4.85 19.04 4.10
C VAL A 219 -5.47 19.86 2.98
N GLU A 220 -6.70 19.52 2.62
CA GLU A 220 -7.36 19.98 1.41
C GLU A 220 -7.59 21.49 1.42
N ASP A 221 -8.17 22.01 2.51
CA ASP A 221 -8.45 23.43 2.69
C ASP A 221 -7.20 24.32 2.61
N LYS A 222 -6.05 23.78 3.01
CA LYS A 222 -4.76 24.49 2.99
C LYS A 222 -3.95 24.20 1.74
N LYS A 223 -4.45 23.36 0.82
CA LYS A 223 -3.74 22.85 -0.36
C LYS A 223 -2.33 22.37 -0.01
N ARG A 224 -2.19 21.76 1.18
CA ARG A 224 -0.89 21.38 1.74
C ARG A 224 -0.72 19.89 1.63
N GLN A 225 0.38 19.47 1.03
CA GLN A 225 0.79 18.08 0.98
C GLN A 225 2.29 17.95 1.23
N THR A 226 2.69 16.90 1.94
CA THR A 226 4.09 16.53 2.14
C THR A 226 4.18 15.05 2.52
N SER A 227 5.37 14.49 2.56
CA SER A 227 5.60 13.10 2.95
C SER A 227 6.82 12.96 3.84
N PHE A 228 6.83 11.92 4.65
CA PHE A 228 7.89 11.57 5.57
C PHE A 228 8.30 10.13 5.35
N ILE A 229 9.59 9.84 5.49
CA ILE A 229 10.13 8.48 5.50
C ILE A 229 10.59 8.12 6.91
N THR A 230 10.38 6.87 7.33
CA THR A 230 10.84 6.33 8.62
C THR A 230 11.26 4.87 8.46
N VAL A 231 12.11 4.39 9.35
CA VAL A 231 12.53 2.98 9.42
C VAL A 231 12.36 2.49 10.84
N PHE A 232 11.79 1.29 11.01
CA PHE A 232 11.58 0.66 12.31
C PHE A 232 11.60 -0.86 12.20
N ASP A 233 11.81 -1.55 13.32
CA ASP A 233 11.69 -3.01 13.40
C ASP A 233 10.31 -3.46 13.90
N LEU A 234 10.05 -4.77 13.86
CA LEU A 234 8.78 -5.35 14.30
C LEU A 234 8.55 -5.31 15.82
N ASP A 235 9.59 -5.04 16.61
CA ASP A 235 9.47 -4.82 18.06
C ASP A 235 9.03 -3.38 18.37
N GLY A 236 8.98 -2.51 17.35
CA GLY A 236 8.55 -1.13 17.44
C GLY A 236 9.68 -0.14 17.70
N ASN A 237 10.94 -0.59 17.62
CA ASN A 237 12.09 0.29 17.75
C ASN A 237 12.23 1.13 16.48
N VAL A 238 12.22 2.45 16.63
CA VAL A 238 12.44 3.39 15.53
C VAL A 238 13.94 3.48 15.24
N LEU A 239 14.35 2.92 14.10
CA LEU A 239 15.73 2.93 13.62
C LEU A 239 16.08 4.24 12.89
N MET A 240 15.08 4.86 12.26
CA MET A 240 15.18 6.18 11.65
C MET A 240 13.89 6.97 11.93
N ASN A 241 14.04 8.10 12.61
CA ASN A 241 12.93 9.02 12.88
C ASN A 241 12.29 9.53 11.57
N GLU A 242 11.00 9.86 11.64
CA GLU A 242 10.26 10.46 10.54
C GLU A 242 11.01 11.69 10.00
N THR A 243 11.51 11.59 8.77
CA THR A 243 12.27 12.63 8.07
C THR A 243 11.49 13.08 6.85
N GLU A 244 11.28 14.39 6.70
CA GLU A 244 10.52 14.93 5.57
C GLU A 244 11.23 14.66 4.24
N ILE A 245 10.46 14.21 3.25
CA ILE A 245 10.93 14.03 1.88
C ILE A 245 10.73 15.38 1.16
N PRO A 246 11.81 16.00 0.64
CA PRO A 246 11.71 17.29 -0.03
C PRO A 246 10.76 17.25 -1.24
N GLY A 247 10.07 18.38 -1.49
CA GLY A 247 9.28 18.59 -2.71
C GLY A 247 7.82 18.99 -2.48
N ALA A 248 7.33 18.97 -1.24
CA ALA A 248 5.93 19.28 -0.91
C ALA A 248 4.93 18.48 -1.79
N LYS A 249 5.21 17.18 -1.89
CA LYS A 249 4.40 16.19 -2.62
C LYS A 249 3.96 15.07 -1.69
N LYS A 250 2.81 14.51 -2.03
CA LYS A 250 2.33 13.24 -1.51
C LYS A 250 3.07 12.12 -2.26
N TYR A 251 3.77 11.27 -1.53
CA TYR A 251 4.39 10.07 -2.04
C TYR A 251 3.61 8.88 -1.46
N GLU A 252 3.04 8.07 -2.35
CA GLU A 252 2.15 6.95 -1.99
C GLU A 252 2.76 5.60 -2.37
N GLY A 253 4.06 5.61 -2.65
CA GLY A 253 4.81 4.44 -3.09
C GLY A 253 6.24 4.45 -2.62
N VAL A 254 6.69 3.29 -2.14
CA VAL A 254 8.11 2.99 -1.94
C VAL A 254 8.41 1.59 -2.45
N ALA A 255 9.55 1.44 -3.11
CA ALA A 255 10.07 0.16 -3.55
C ALA A 255 11.60 0.17 -3.56
N PHE A 256 12.18 -1.03 -3.39
CA PHE A 256 13.59 -1.26 -3.62
C PHE A 256 13.80 -1.62 -5.10
N VAL A 257 14.36 -0.70 -5.88
CA VAL A 257 14.63 -0.90 -7.30
C VAL A 257 15.86 -1.77 -7.56
N HIS A 258 16.83 -1.73 -6.64
CA HIS A 258 18.09 -2.46 -6.76
C HIS A 258 18.51 -3.09 -5.44
N ASP A 259 19.04 -4.30 -5.53
CA ASP A 259 19.75 -4.96 -4.46
C ASP A 259 21.27 -4.81 -4.66
N TRP A 260 21.81 -3.72 -4.10
CA TRP A 260 23.21 -3.34 -4.22
C TRP A 260 24.21 -4.28 -3.53
N SER A 261 23.74 -5.28 -2.77
CA SER A 261 24.64 -6.23 -2.10
C SER A 261 25.07 -7.40 -2.98
N SER A 262 24.43 -7.57 -4.15
CA SER A 262 24.88 -8.53 -5.14
C SER A 262 26.23 -8.05 -5.66
N LYS A 263 27.33 -8.55 -5.07
CA LYS A 263 28.59 -8.61 -5.81
C LYS A 263 28.26 -9.33 -7.10
N MET A 264 28.34 -8.64 -8.23
CA MET A 264 28.48 -9.30 -9.53
C MET A 264 29.56 -10.37 -9.33
N LEU A 265 29.17 -11.63 -9.43
CA LEU A 265 30.12 -12.70 -9.67
C LEU A 265 30.72 -12.38 -11.03
N VAL A 266 31.83 -11.65 -11.02
CA VAL A 266 32.68 -11.49 -12.18
C VAL A 266 33.15 -12.90 -12.52
N PRO A 267 32.81 -13.46 -13.69
CA PRO A 267 33.42 -14.70 -14.12
C PRO A 267 34.91 -14.39 -14.27
N HIS A 268 35.74 -14.94 -13.40
CA HIS A 268 37.17 -15.01 -13.70
C HIS A 268 37.33 -15.92 -14.92
N LEU A 269 38.10 -15.41 -15.87
CA LEU A 269 38.45 -15.94 -17.20
C LEU A 269 38.62 -17.46 -17.26
#